data_AF-A0A7K6GFK9-F1
#
_entry.id   AF-A0A7K6GFK9-F1
#
_cell.length_a   1.000
_cell.length_b   1.000
_cell.length_c   1.000
_cell.angle_alpha   90.00
_cell.angle_beta   90.00
_cell.angle_gamma   90.00
#
_symmetry.space_group_name_H-M   'P 1'
#
loop_
_entity.id
_entity.type
_entity.pdbx_description
1 polymer ?
#
loop_
_entity_poly.entity_id
_entity_poly.type
_entity_poly.pdbx_seq_one_letter_code
_entity_poly.pdbx_strand_id
1 'polypeptide(L)'
;VAVGVAQLLPHPLYRGEATSGDIALVRLATPLSFGPALGPVCLPSPTLSFPPGTRCVSTGWGEGPGGETGRTGTDWDGLGGRKWGVLGK
;
A
#
# COMPACT_ATOMS: atom_id res chain seq x y z
N VAL A 1 11.61 -13.38 -5.81
CA VAL A 1 12.04 -12.69 -7.04
C VAL A 1 12.57 -11.32 -6.63
N ALA A 2 13.75 -10.93 -7.09
CA ALA A 2 14.31 -9.60 -6.88
C ALA A 2 14.63 -9.00 -8.25
N VAL A 3 14.21 -7.75 -8.48
CA VAL A 3 14.42 -7.02 -9.75
C VAL A 3 14.97 -5.64 -9.41
N GLY A 4 15.97 -5.21 -10.17
CA GLY A 4 16.54 -3.87 -10.01
C GLY A 4 15.56 -2.76 -10.40
N VAL A 5 15.80 -1.57 -9.87
CA VAL A 5 15.10 -0.34 -10.26
C VAL A 5 15.88 0.34 -11.37
N ALA A 6 15.23 0.62 -12.50
CA ALA A 6 15.82 1.44 -13.56
C ALA A 6 15.57 2.94 -13.33
N GLN A 7 14.40 3.30 -12.82
CA GLN A 7 14.02 4.69 -12.65
C GLN A 7 13.00 4.88 -11.53
N LEU A 8 13.16 5.98 -10.78
CA LEU A 8 12.18 6.51 -9.84
C LEU A 8 11.55 7.77 -10.42
N LEU A 9 10.22 7.86 -10.38
CA LEU A 9 9.43 8.95 -10.93
C LEU A 9 8.46 9.45 -9.84
N PRO A 10 8.90 10.36 -8.94
CA PRO A 10 8.02 10.95 -7.94
C PRO A 10 7.00 11.88 -8.59
N HIS A 11 5.84 12.05 -7.94
CA HIS A 11 4.85 13.02 -8.39
C HIS A 11 5.44 14.45 -8.39
N PRO A 12 5.19 15.28 -9.43
CA PRO A 12 5.79 16.62 -9.53
C PRO A 12 5.44 17.58 -8.39
N LEU A 13 4.32 17.35 -7.70
CA LEU A 13 3.89 18.15 -6.55
C LEU A 13 4.48 17.69 -5.21
N TYR A 14 5.19 16.57 -5.17
CA TYR A 14 5.79 16.07 -3.94
C TYR A 14 6.90 17.02 -3.47
N ARG A 15 6.83 17.48 -2.22
CA ARG A 15 7.80 18.41 -1.62
C ARG A 15 8.55 17.83 -0.43
N GLY A 16 8.56 16.50 -0.28
CA GLY A 16 9.16 15.83 0.88
C GLY A 16 8.24 15.71 2.09
N GLU A 17 7.01 16.22 1.98
CA GLU A 17 5.96 16.05 2.98
C GLU A 17 4.79 15.26 2.41
N ALA A 18 4.19 14.39 3.22
CA ALA A 18 3.04 13.55 2.87
C ALA A 18 1.72 14.34 2.79
N THR A 19 1.75 15.58 2.29
CA THR A 19 0.60 16.48 2.20
C THR A 19 -0.03 16.52 0.81
N SER A 20 0.79 16.46 -0.24
CA SER A 20 0.32 16.45 -1.63
C SER A 20 1.23 15.61 -2.51
N GLY A 21 0.63 14.79 -3.37
CA GLY A 21 1.37 13.98 -4.33
C GLY A 21 2.31 12.97 -3.68
N ASP A 22 1.96 12.41 -2.52
CA ASP A 22 2.73 11.34 -1.89
C ASP A 22 2.54 10.01 -2.64
N ILE A 23 3.08 9.97 -3.85
CA ILE A 23 3.01 8.86 -4.79
C ILE A 23 4.20 8.92 -5.74
N ALA A 24 4.73 7.76 -6.12
CA ALA A 24 5.80 7.64 -7.10
C ALA A 24 5.59 6.39 -7.97
N LEU A 25 6.04 6.46 -9.23
CA LEU A 25 6.17 5.29 -10.09
C LEU A 25 7.61 4.76 -10.03
N VAL A 26 7.73 3.44 -9.98
CA VAL A 26 9.02 2.74 -10.06
C VAL A 26 9.05 1.95 -11.36
N ARG A 27 9.96 2.30 -12.26
CA ARG A 27 10.21 1.52 -13.46
C ARG A 27 11.25 0.45 -13.16
N LEU A 28 10.86 -0.81 -13.34
CA LEU A 28 11.76 -1.95 -13.17
C LEU A 28 12.80 -2.01 -14.29
N ALA A 29 14.00 -2.48 -13.97
CA ALA A 29 15.09 -2.64 -14.93
C ALA A 29 14.78 -3.68 -16.01
N THR A 30 14.00 -4.70 -15.65
CA THR A 30 13.49 -5.71 -16.58
C THR A 30 11.99 -5.91 -16.36
N PRO A 31 11.22 -6.21 -17.43
CA PRO A 31 9.82 -6.58 -17.30
C PRO A 31 9.65 -7.83 -16.43
N LEU A 32 8.56 -7.89 -15.66
CA LEU A 32 8.18 -9.05 -14.85
C LEU A 32 7.29 -10.00 -15.66
N SER A 33 7.51 -11.30 -15.48
CA SER A 33 6.61 -12.35 -15.96
C SER A 33 5.56 -12.66 -14.89
N PHE A 34 4.28 -12.52 -15.23
CA PHE A 34 3.19 -12.84 -14.30
C PHE A 34 3.04 -14.36 -14.11
N GLY A 35 2.49 -14.73 -12.96
CA GLY A 35 2.28 -16.11 -12.57
C GLY A 35 1.41 -16.23 -11.32
N PRO A 36 1.29 -17.43 -10.74
CA PRO A 36 0.37 -17.69 -9.64
C PRO A 36 0.60 -16.83 -8.39
N ALA A 37 1.84 -16.39 -8.16
CA ALA A 37 2.23 -15.58 -6.99
C ALA A 37 2.49 -14.10 -7.33
N LEU A 38 2.34 -13.68 -8.59
CA LEU A 38 2.66 -12.33 -9.05
C LEU A 38 1.65 -11.88 -10.11
N GLY A 39 0.87 -10.86 -9.78
CA GLY A 39 -0.09 -10.25 -10.69
C GLY A 39 -0.22 -8.73 -10.47
N PRO A 40 -0.78 -8.01 -11.45
CA PRO A 40 -1.04 -6.58 -11.33
C PRO A 40 -2.20 -6.29 -10.37
N VAL A 41 -2.24 -5.07 -9.86
CA VAL A 41 -3.41 -4.51 -9.16
C VAL A 41 -4.18 -3.58 -10.10
N CYS A 42 -5.51 -3.61 -10.03
CA CYS A 42 -6.35 -2.71 -10.81
C CYS A 42 -6.23 -1.28 -10.27
N LEU A 43 -6.16 -0.30 -11.18
CA LEU A 43 -6.32 1.11 -10.82
C LEU A 43 -7.81 1.40 -10.59
N PRO A 44 -8.14 2.25 -9.60
CA PRO A 44 -9.52 2.65 -9.36
C PRO A 44 -10.06 3.49 -10.54
N SER A 45 -11.36 3.41 -10.79
CA SER A 45 -12.03 4.37 -11.67
C SER A 45 -11.87 5.78 -11.11
N PRO A 46 -11.70 6.82 -11.96
CA PRO A 46 -11.68 8.21 -11.52
C PRO A 46 -12.95 8.64 -10.76
N THR A 47 -14.06 7.91 -10.96
CA THR A 47 -15.35 8.16 -10.30
C THR A 47 -15.61 7.26 -9.09
N LEU A 48 -14.67 6.38 -8.73
CA LEU A 48 -14.84 5.47 -7.60
C LEU A 48 -14.81 6.26 -6.28
N SER A 49 -15.81 6.02 -5.43
CA SER A 49 -15.90 6.60 -4.09
C SER A 49 -15.92 5.50 -3.03
N PHE A 50 -15.32 5.76 -1.87
CA PHE A 50 -15.35 4.88 -0.70
C PHE A 50 -16.13 5.58 0.43
N PRO A 51 -17.44 5.31 0.60
CA PRO A 51 -18.23 5.91 1.67
C PRO A 51 -17.70 5.56 3.07
N PRO A 52 -18.01 6.37 4.10
CA PRO A 52 -17.70 6.03 5.49
C PRO A 52 -18.26 4.65 5.85
N GLY A 53 -17.46 3.84 6.54
CA GLY A 53 -17.80 2.45 6.88
C GLY A 53 -17.46 1.42 5.80
N THR A 54 -16.92 1.83 4.64
CA THR A 54 -16.37 0.89 3.66
C THR A 54 -15.20 0.10 4.29
N ARG A 55 -15.29 -1.23 4.23
CA ARG A 55 -14.22 -2.10 4.72
C ARG A 55 -13.10 -2.17 3.68
N CYS A 56 -11.89 -1.88 4.10
CA CYS A 56 -10.69 -1.89 3.27
C CYS A 56 -9.61 -2.74 3.92
N VAL A 57 -8.79 -3.42 3.12
CA VAL A 57 -7.65 -4.21 3.62
C VAL A 57 -6.34 -3.57 3.15
N SER A 58 -5.38 -3.46 4.05
CA SER A 58 -4.00 -3.11 3.71
C SER A 58 -3.07 -4.21 4.21
N THR A 59 -1.97 -4.46 3.49
CA THR A 59 -0.96 -5.45 3.87
C THR A 59 0.43 -4.84 3.69
N GLY A 60 1.40 -5.30 4.49
CA GLY A 60 2.78 -4.80 4.44
C GLY A 60 3.70 -5.55 5.40
N TRP A 61 4.99 -5.22 5.34
CA TRP A 61 6.04 -5.76 6.22
C TRP A 61 6.46 -4.78 7.31
N GLY A 62 5.68 -3.71 7.52
CA GLY A 62 5.95 -2.73 8.57
C GLY A 62 5.91 -3.36 9.96
N GLU A 63 6.50 -2.66 10.93
CA GLU A 63 6.48 -3.07 12.33
C GLU A 63 5.03 -3.27 12.79
N GLY A 64 4.72 -4.49 13.19
CA GLY A 64 3.44 -4.80 13.79
C GLY A 64 3.33 -4.16 15.17
N PRO A 65 2.16 -4.30 15.80
CA PRO A 65 1.92 -3.97 17.20
C PRO A 65 2.84 -4.72 18.18
N GLY A 66 4.08 -4.28 18.30
CA GLY A 66 5.12 -4.94 19.08
C GLY A 66 5.91 -5.97 18.28
N GLY A 67 6.98 -5.53 17.60
CA GLY A 67 8.25 -6.27 17.51
C GLY A 67 8.31 -7.66 16.90
N GLU A 68 7.19 -8.26 16.45
CA GLU A 68 7.16 -9.66 16.03
C GLU A 68 6.81 -9.80 14.55
N THR A 69 7.78 -10.30 13.79
CA THR A 69 7.69 -10.61 12.37
C THR A 69 6.75 -11.80 12.14
N GLY A 70 5.49 -11.54 11.79
CA GLY A 70 4.54 -12.57 11.38
C GLY A 70 3.36 -11.99 10.58
N ARG A 71 3.17 -12.45 9.33
CA ARG A 71 2.07 -12.05 8.44
C ARG A 71 0.72 -12.29 9.13
N THR A 72 -0.03 -11.22 9.41
CA THR A 72 -1.47 -11.33 9.69
C THR A 72 -2.22 -10.29 8.85
N GLY A 73 -3.03 -10.77 7.90
CA GLY A 73 -4.07 -9.94 7.29
C GLY A 73 -5.19 -9.81 8.31
N THR A 74 -5.49 -8.59 8.75
CA THR A 74 -6.54 -8.33 9.74
C THR A 74 -7.83 -7.94 9.05
N ASP A 75 -8.85 -8.77 9.25
CA ASP A 75 -10.26 -8.51 9.00
C ASP A 75 -10.79 -7.46 10.01
N TRP A 76 -11.58 -6.49 9.55
CA TRP A 76 -11.99 -5.29 10.33
C TRP A 76 -13.34 -5.47 11.04
N ASP A 77 -13.69 -6.71 11.38
CA ASP A 77 -14.97 -7.06 11.98
C ASP A 77 -14.91 -7.05 13.51
N GLY A 78 -14.72 -5.84 14.06
CA GLY A 78 -15.53 -5.35 15.17
C GLY A 78 -15.57 -6.12 16.50
N LEU A 79 -14.61 -6.98 16.85
CA LEU A 79 -14.54 -7.59 18.19
C LEU A 79 -13.15 -7.44 18.82
N GLY A 80 -13.04 -6.45 19.72
CA GLY A 80 -12.07 -6.37 20.82
C GLY A 80 -10.62 -6.80 20.54
N GLY A 81 -9.77 -5.85 20.12
CA GLY A 81 -8.32 -6.09 20.17
C GLY A 81 -7.47 -5.06 19.43
N ARG A 82 -6.85 -4.15 20.20
CA ARG A 82 -5.66 -3.33 19.88
C ARG A 82 -5.82 -2.27 18.78
N LYS A 83 -6.01 -1.03 19.25
CA LYS A 83 -5.82 0.23 18.51
C LYS A 83 -4.46 0.27 17.82
N TRP A 84 -4.44 0.61 16.53
CA TRP A 84 -3.30 1.29 15.89
C TRP A 84 -3.78 2.52 15.14
N GLY A 85 -3.00 3.58 15.25
CA GLY A 85 -3.37 4.95 14.93
C GLY A 85 -3.69 5.17 13.46
N VAL A 86 -4.67 6.03 13.25
CA VAL A 86 -4.99 6.68 11.99
C VAL A 86 -3.75 7.50 11.59
N LEU A 87 -3.11 7.17 10.46
CA LEU A 87 -2.34 8.18 9.73
C LEU A 87 -3.30 8.89 8.77
N GLY A 88 -4.04 9.79 9.38
CA GLY A 88 -4.98 10.72 8.79
C GLY A 88 -5.07 11.83 9.84
N LYS A 89 -4.84 13.06 9.40
CA LYS A 89 -4.82 14.23 10.28
C LYS A 89 -5.99 14.30 11.25
#